data_AF-A0A1N7L1R8-F1
#
_entry.id   AF-A0A1N7L1R8-F1
#
_cell.length_a   1.000
_cell.length_b   1.000
_cell.length_c   1.000
_cell.angle_alpha   90.00
_cell.angle_beta   90.00
_cell.angle_gamma   90.00
#
_symmetry.space_group_name_H-M   'P 1'
#
loop_
_entity.id
_entity.type
_entity.pdbx_description
1 polymer ?
#
loop_
_entity_poly.entity_id
_entity_poly.type
_entity_poly.pdbx_seq_one_letter_code
_entity_poly.pdbx_strand_id
1 'polypeptide(L)'
;MNQTPNGFQAQVRDWMHDCFGQALSDDRTERNRRYLEESLELVQSLGGSREQAHALVDYVFSRPAGQPAQEVGGAMVTLAALCEANGLDMQAAAEQELARILDPRIMAQIRERQTRKPQL
;
A
#
# COMPACT_ATOMS: atom_id res chain seq x y z
N MET A 1 -24.79 -17.28 12.50
CA MET A 1 -23.34 -17.45 12.70
C MET A 1 -22.71 -16.09 12.46
N ASN A 2 -22.30 -15.39 13.52
CA ASN A 2 -21.60 -14.12 13.39
C ASN A 2 -20.23 -14.42 12.78
N GLN A 3 -20.03 -14.06 11.51
CA GLN A 3 -18.70 -14.03 10.94
C GLN A 3 -17.92 -12.98 11.72
N THR A 4 -16.83 -13.38 12.38
CA THR A 4 -15.80 -12.44 12.84
C THR A 4 -15.47 -11.54 11.66
N PRO A 5 -15.43 -10.20 11.81
CA PRO A 5 -14.93 -9.36 10.73
C PRO A 5 -13.57 -9.91 10.32
N ASN A 6 -13.42 -10.26 9.04
CA ASN A 6 -12.12 -10.61 8.47
C ASN A 6 -11.12 -9.52 8.91
N GLY A 7 -9.93 -9.88 9.40
CA GLY A 7 -8.92 -8.88 9.77
C GLY A 7 -8.60 -7.95 8.60
N PHE A 8 -8.00 -6.78 8.84
CA PHE A 8 -7.74 -5.77 7.81
C PHE A 8 -7.18 -6.35 6.49
N GLN A 9 -6.14 -7.18 6.59
CA GLN A 9 -5.53 -7.83 5.43
C GLN A 9 -6.48 -8.76 4.66
N ALA A 10 -7.37 -9.47 5.36
CA ALA A 10 -8.36 -10.34 4.74
C ALA A 10 -9.46 -9.52 4.02
N GLN A 11 -9.90 -8.40 4.61
CA GLN A 11 -10.83 -7.48 3.92
C GLN A 11 -10.19 -6.83 2.68
N VAL A 12 -8.91 -6.44 2.75
CA VAL A 12 -8.17 -5.94 1.59
C VAL A 12 -8.06 -7.00 0.49
N ARG A 13 -7.80 -8.27 0.85
CA ARG A 13 -7.79 -9.39 -0.10
C ARG A 13 -9.15 -9.56 -0.78
N ASP A 14 -10.23 -9.54 -0.01
CA ASP A 14 -11.58 -9.70 -0.55
C ASP A 14 -11.92 -8.53 -1.50
N TRP A 15 -11.60 -7.29 -1.11
CA TRP A 15 -11.73 -6.11 -1.98
C TRP A 15 -10.88 -6.21 -3.25
N MET A 16 -9.63 -6.69 -3.15
CA MET A 16 -8.75 -6.86 -4.31
C MET A 16 -9.36 -7.83 -5.34
N HIS A 17 -9.87 -8.97 -4.87
CA HIS A 17 -10.55 -9.95 -5.71
C HIS A 17 -11.81 -9.37 -6.36
N ASP A 18 -12.65 -8.69 -5.58
CA ASP A 18 -13.89 -8.11 -6.07
C ASP A 18 -13.63 -6.97 -7.06
N CYS A 19 -12.64 -6.12 -6.79
CA CYS A 19 -12.36 -4.93 -7.58
C CYS A 19 -11.62 -5.26 -8.88
N PHE A 20 -10.61 -6.14 -8.82
CA PHE A 20 -9.66 -6.36 -9.93
C PHE A 20 -9.67 -7.79 -10.50
N GLY A 21 -10.35 -8.73 -9.84
CA GLY A 21 -10.27 -10.15 -10.19
C GLY A 21 -8.94 -10.80 -9.78
N GLN A 22 -8.86 -12.13 -9.95
CA GLN A 22 -7.73 -12.91 -9.46
C GLN A 22 -6.40 -12.56 -10.13
N ALA A 23 -6.38 -12.41 -11.47
CA ALA A 23 -5.14 -12.20 -12.22
C ALA A 23 -4.37 -10.94 -11.77
N LEU A 24 -5.06 -9.81 -11.57
CA LEU A 24 -4.46 -8.57 -11.10
C LEU A 24 -4.20 -8.58 -9.58
N SER A 25 -4.98 -9.35 -8.82
CA SER A 25 -4.75 -9.52 -7.38
C SER A 25 -3.47 -10.30 -7.10
N ASP A 26 -3.18 -11.30 -7.93
CA ASP A 26 -2.02 -12.18 -7.82
C ASP A 26 -0.76 -11.65 -8.56
N ASP A 27 -0.88 -10.53 -9.27
CA ASP A 27 0.25 -9.88 -9.95
C ASP A 27 1.22 -9.25 -8.94
N ARG A 28 2.22 -10.05 -8.55
CA ARG A 28 3.25 -9.66 -7.58
C ARG A 28 4.05 -8.43 -8.02
N THR A 29 4.24 -8.23 -9.33
CA THR A 29 4.99 -7.08 -9.85
C THR A 29 4.19 -5.80 -9.67
N GLU A 30 2.90 -5.81 -10.02
CA GLU A 30 2.00 -4.68 -9.79
C GLU A 30 1.82 -4.41 -8.29
N ARG A 31 1.65 -5.45 -7.45
CA ARG A 31 1.52 -5.26 -5.99
C ARG A 31 2.76 -4.60 -5.39
N ASN A 32 3.95 -5.00 -5.84
CA ASN A 32 5.20 -4.38 -5.40
C ASN A 32 5.27 -2.89 -5.82
N ARG A 33 4.97 -2.58 -7.09
CA ARG A 33 4.97 -1.19 -7.60
C ARG A 33 3.96 -0.31 -6.89
N ARG A 34 2.75 -0.82 -6.61
CA ARG A 34 1.71 -0.09 -5.87
C ARG A 34 2.11 0.23 -4.45
N TYR A 35 2.73 -0.71 -3.75
CA TYR A 35 3.25 -0.45 -2.42
C TYR A 35 4.35 0.63 -2.44
N LEU A 36 5.26 0.58 -3.41
CA LEU A 36 6.29 1.62 -3.58
C LEU A 36 5.67 2.99 -3.89
N GLU A 37 4.68 3.06 -4.77
CA GLU A 37 3.96 4.29 -5.12
C GLU A 37 3.33 4.94 -3.89
N GLU A 38 2.52 4.20 -3.11
CA GLU A 38 1.89 4.72 -1.88
C GLU A 38 2.92 5.12 -0.81
N SER A 39 4.02 4.37 -0.70
CA SER A 39 5.11 4.71 0.22
C SER A 39 5.76 6.04 -0.15
N LEU A 40 5.96 6.29 -1.45
CA LEU A 40 6.50 7.55 -1.95
C LEU A 40 5.50 8.70 -1.80
N GLU A 41 4.22 8.46 -2.04
CA GLU A 41 3.16 9.46 -1.83
C GLU A 41 3.06 9.87 -0.35
N LEU A 42 3.16 8.92 0.58
CA LEU A 42 3.20 9.21 2.01
C LEU A 42 4.44 10.07 2.35
N VAL A 43 5.64 9.66 1.91
CA VAL A 43 6.87 10.43 2.17
C VAL A 43 6.79 11.84 1.58
N GLN A 44 6.26 11.98 0.36
CA GLN A 44 6.04 13.28 -0.28
C GLN A 44 5.08 14.15 0.53
N SER A 45 3.97 13.59 1.01
CA SER A 45 2.97 14.33 1.79
C SER A 45 3.52 14.90 3.11
N LEU A 46 4.60 14.28 3.62
CA LEU A 46 5.30 14.68 4.84
C LEU A 46 6.55 15.56 4.57
N GLY A 47 6.68 16.07 3.35
CA GLY A 47 7.75 17.01 2.96
C GLY A 47 9.04 16.35 2.46
N GLY A 48 9.03 15.05 2.20
CA GLY A 48 10.15 14.37 1.54
C GLY A 48 10.37 14.84 0.10
N SER A 49 11.63 14.98 -0.29
CA SER A 49 12.02 15.37 -1.65
C SER A 49 12.28 14.18 -2.57
N ARG A 50 12.18 14.41 -3.87
CA ARG A 50 12.54 13.43 -4.91
C ARG A 50 14.01 13.01 -4.77
N GLU A 51 14.88 13.96 -4.50
CA GLU A 51 16.32 13.76 -4.38
C GLU A 51 16.66 12.84 -3.19
N GLN A 52 15.99 13.03 -2.05
CA GLN A 52 16.12 12.14 -0.89
C GLN A 52 15.61 10.72 -1.21
N ALA A 53 14.48 10.61 -1.90
CA ALA A 53 13.94 9.31 -2.31
C ALA A 53 14.91 8.56 -3.24
N HIS A 54 15.48 9.24 -4.24
CA HIS A 54 16.48 8.64 -5.14
C HIS A 54 17.76 8.22 -4.40
N ALA A 55 18.25 9.04 -3.47
CA ALA A 55 19.42 8.67 -2.67
C ALA A 55 19.16 7.40 -1.82
N LEU A 56 17.95 7.22 -1.32
CA LEU A 56 17.55 5.98 -0.61
C LEU A 56 17.45 4.78 -1.55
N VAL A 57 17.00 4.97 -2.80
CA VAL A 57 17.03 3.91 -3.81
C VAL A 57 18.48 3.45 -4.00
N ASP A 58 19.41 4.35 -4.28
CA ASP A 58 20.82 3.98 -4.48
C ASP A 58 21.39 3.27 -3.25
N TYR A 59 21.09 3.76 -2.05
CA TYR A 59 21.54 3.16 -0.80
C TYR A 59 20.99 1.75 -0.57
N VAL A 60 19.69 1.52 -0.73
CA VAL A 60 19.06 0.22 -0.51
C VAL A 60 19.51 -0.79 -1.56
N PHE A 61 19.53 -0.40 -2.84
CA PHE A 61 19.90 -1.28 -3.95
C PHE A 61 21.41 -1.51 -4.08
N SER A 62 22.26 -0.78 -3.34
CA SER A 62 23.69 -1.08 -3.22
C SER A 62 24.01 -2.34 -2.40
N ARG A 63 23.01 -2.96 -1.78
CA ARG A 63 23.15 -4.09 -0.85
C ARG A 63 22.46 -5.34 -1.39
N PRO A 64 22.85 -6.54 -0.92
CA PRO A 64 22.07 -7.75 -1.16
C PRO A 64 20.62 -7.60 -0.66
N ALA A 65 19.67 -8.17 -1.39
CA ALA A 65 18.27 -8.18 -0.97
C ALA A 65 18.10 -8.91 0.37
N GLY A 66 17.26 -8.35 1.25
CA GLY A 66 16.88 -8.96 2.52
C GLY A 66 15.78 -10.03 2.38
N GLN A 67 15.50 -10.73 3.47
CA GLN A 67 14.46 -11.76 3.50
C GLN A 67 13.06 -11.10 3.55
N PRO A 68 12.12 -11.42 2.64
CA PRO A 68 10.84 -10.72 2.54
C PRO A 68 10.05 -10.54 3.85
N ALA A 69 9.98 -11.57 4.70
CA ALA A 69 9.27 -11.48 5.98
C ALA A 69 9.90 -10.46 6.95
N GLN A 70 11.23 -10.34 6.93
CA GLN A 70 11.95 -9.35 7.72
C GLN A 70 11.70 -7.93 7.19
N GLU A 71 11.70 -7.76 5.86
CA GLU A 71 11.45 -6.46 5.23
C GLU A 71 10.01 -5.96 5.45
N VAL A 72 9.02 -6.87 5.44
CA VAL A 72 7.65 -6.54 5.84
C VAL A 72 7.60 -6.05 7.29
N GLY A 73 8.29 -6.73 8.20
CA GLY A 73 8.37 -6.31 9.61
C GLY A 73 9.05 -4.94 9.76
N GLY A 74 10.16 -4.72 9.06
CA GLY A 74 10.88 -3.44 9.04
C GLY A 74 9.99 -2.31 8.54
N ALA A 75 9.29 -2.52 7.42
CA ALA A 75 8.35 -1.56 6.86
C ALA A 75 7.20 -1.20 7.82
N MET A 76 6.61 -2.19 8.50
CA MET A 76 5.53 -1.93 9.46
C MET A 76 6.01 -1.13 10.68
N VAL A 77 7.20 -1.45 11.20
CA VAL A 77 7.79 -0.74 12.35
C VAL A 77 8.11 0.71 11.99
N THR A 78 8.70 0.95 10.81
CA THR A 78 9.04 2.31 10.39
C THR A 78 7.80 3.13 10.02
N LEU A 79 6.77 2.51 9.44
CA LEU A 79 5.47 3.17 9.21
C LEU A 79 4.85 3.61 10.54
N ALA A 80 4.80 2.72 11.54
CA ALA A 80 4.25 3.07 12.86
C ALA A 80 5.02 4.22 13.52
N ALA A 81 6.36 4.19 13.47
CA ALA A 81 7.20 5.26 14.00
C ALA A 81 7.02 6.59 13.25
N LEU A 82 6.86 6.54 11.92
CA LEU A 82 6.60 7.71 11.09
C LEU A 82 5.25 8.34 11.43
N CYS A 83 4.21 7.51 11.59
CA CYS A 83 2.88 7.95 11.99
C CYS A 83 2.91 8.63 13.37
N GLU A 84 3.54 8.01 14.37
CA GLU A 84 3.69 8.60 15.70
C GLU A 84 4.40 9.95 15.65
N ALA A 85 5.51 10.07 14.91
CA ALA A 85 6.27 11.30 14.78
C ALA A 85 5.48 12.45 14.11
N ASN A 86 4.43 12.12 13.35
CA ASN A 86 3.57 13.09 12.67
C ASN A 86 2.17 13.19 13.31
N GLY A 87 1.94 12.56 14.46
CA GLY A 87 0.64 12.60 15.16
C GLY A 87 -0.49 11.93 14.38
N LEU A 88 -0.18 10.90 13.59
CA LEU A 88 -1.14 10.12 12.80
C LEU A 88 -1.44 8.80 13.49
N ASP A 89 -2.72 8.42 13.56
CA ASP A 89 -3.11 7.07 13.94
C ASP A 89 -3.08 6.17 12.70
N MET A 90 -2.07 5.29 12.64
CA MET A 90 -1.85 4.37 11.53
C MET A 90 -3.06 3.47 11.27
N GLN A 91 -3.70 2.96 12.33
CA GLN A 91 -4.80 1.99 12.20
C GLN A 91 -6.08 2.71 11.77
N ALA A 92 -6.38 3.86 12.37
CA ALA A 92 -7.54 4.65 11.98
C ALA A 92 -7.45 5.14 10.52
N ALA A 93 -6.26 5.56 10.08
CA ALA A 93 -6.03 5.95 8.68
C ALA A 93 -6.25 4.77 7.72
N ALA A 94 -5.75 3.58 8.07
CA ALA A 94 -5.95 2.37 7.27
C ALA A 94 -7.43 1.98 7.17
N GLU A 95 -8.16 2.02 8.28
CA GLU A 95 -9.60 1.70 8.32
C GLU A 95 -10.45 2.71 7.55
N GLN A 96 -10.12 4.00 7.65
CA GLN A 96 -10.78 5.05 6.88
C GLN A 96 -10.59 4.86 5.37
N GLU A 97 -9.38 4.51 4.94
CA GLU A 97 -9.10 4.24 3.53
C GLU A 97 -9.79 2.97 3.04
N LEU A 98 -9.80 1.91 3.84
CA LEU A 98 -10.53 0.68 3.51
C LEU A 98 -12.04 0.96 3.35
N ALA A 99 -12.64 1.73 4.26
CA ALA A 99 -14.04 2.14 4.14
C ALA A 99 -14.28 2.97 2.86
N ARG A 100 -13.33 3.83 2.48
CA ARG A 100 -13.41 4.65 1.25
C ARG A 100 -13.39 3.79 -0.01
N ILE A 101 -12.45 2.84 -0.13
CA ILE A 101 -12.31 2.01 -1.34
C ILE A 101 -13.42 0.95 -1.49
N LEU A 102 -14.10 0.63 -0.39
CA LEU A 102 -15.29 -0.23 -0.38
C LEU A 102 -16.57 0.51 -0.80
N ASP A 103 -16.61 1.85 -0.79
CA ASP A 103 -17.75 2.61 -1.34
C ASP A 103 -17.93 2.24 -2.82
N PRO A 104 -19.12 1.77 -3.25
CA PRO A 104 -19.36 1.32 -4.62
C PRO A 104 -19.01 2.36 -5.69
N ARG A 105 -19.18 3.66 -5.39
CA ARG A 105 -18.84 4.75 -6.32
C ARG A 105 -17.34 4.87 -6.49
N ILE A 106 -16.59 4.77 -5.40
CA ILE A 106 -15.12 4.80 -5.42
C ILE A 106 -14.59 3.55 -6.12
N MET A 107 -15.16 2.39 -5.83
CA MET A 107 -14.79 1.14 -6.49
C MET A 107 -14.99 1.21 -8.01
N ALA A 108 -16.11 1.79 -8.48
CA ALA A 108 -16.35 2.01 -9.90
C ALA A 108 -15.28 2.92 -10.53
N GLN A 109 -14.90 4.02 -9.86
CA GLN A 109 -13.84 4.92 -10.32
C GLN A 109 -12.46 4.22 -10.36
N ILE A 110 -12.15 3.39 -9.37
CA ILE A 110 -10.90 2.63 -9.32
C ILE A 110 -10.81 1.65 -10.49
N ARG A 111 -11.88 0.91 -10.76
CA ARG A 111 -11.96 0.00 -11.92
C ARG A 111 -11.73 0.74 -13.24
N GLU A 112 -12.35 1.91 -13.39
CA GLU A 112 -12.21 2.73 -14.59
C GLU A 112 -10.79 3.32 -14.74
N ARG A 113 -10.12 3.69 -13.65
CA ARG A 113 -8.71 4.12 -13.69
C ARG A 113 -7.78 2.97 -14.05
N GLN A 114 -8.08 1.76 -13.57
CA GLN A 114 -7.25 0.58 -13.84
C GLN A 114 -7.19 0.24 -15.34
N THR A 115 -8.28 0.43 -16.09
CA THR A 115 -8.28 0.19 -17.55
C THR A 115 -7.42 1.18 -18.34
N ARG A 116 -7.07 2.32 -17.74
CA ARG A 116 -6.28 3.39 -18.36
C ARG A 116 -4.81 3.37 -17.96
N LYS A 117 -4.39 2.46 -17.08
CA LYS A 117 -3.01 2.43 -16.60
C LYS A 117 -2.04 2.06 -17.73
N PRO A 118 -0.98 2.85 -17.96
CA PRO A 118 0.10 2.44 -18.84
C PRO A 118 0.83 1.23 -18.25
N GLN A 119 1.20 0.27 -19.10
CA GLN A 119 2.07 -0.84 -18.69
C GLN A 119 3.50 -0.31 -18.62
N LEU A 120 4.00 -0.15 -17.38
CA LEU A 120 5.39 0.21 -17.07
C LEU A 120 6.28 -1.03 -16.98
#